data_AF-A0A957WST6-F1
#
_entry.id   AF-A0A957WST6-F1
#
_cell.length_a   1.000
_cell.length_b   1.000
_cell.length_c   1.000
_cell.angle_alpha   90.00
_cell.angle_beta   90.00
_cell.angle_gamma   90.00
#
_symmetry.space_group_name_H-M   'P 1'
#
loop_
_entity.id
_entity.type
_entity.pdbx_description
1 polymer ?
#
loop_
_entity_poly.entity_id
_entity_poly.type
_entity_poly.pdbx_seq_one_letter_code
_entity_poly.pdbx_strand_id
1 'polypeptide(L)' 'MPVKNYKPTSPGRRGMSVSTFEEITTSKPEKSLLAPLKKKSGRNNQG' A
#
# COMPACT_ATOMS: atom_id res chain seq x y z
N MET A 1 3.41 4.06 -13.78
CA MET A 1 4.14 3.47 -12.64
C MET A 1 4.92 2.25 -13.08
N PRO A 2 6.24 2.21 -12.92
CA PRO A 2 7.04 1.04 -13.23
C PRO A 2 6.73 -0.10 -12.24
N VAL A 3 6.79 -1.34 -12.73
CA VAL A 3 6.49 -2.55 -11.95
C VAL A 3 7.76 -3.38 -11.79
N LYS A 4 8.12 -3.68 -10.54
CA LYS A 4 9.25 -4.54 -10.17
C LYS A 4 8.76 -5.95 -9.91
N ASN A 5 9.20 -6.89 -10.73
CA ASN A 5 8.99 -8.31 -10.51
C ASN A 5 10.08 -8.86 -9.56
N TYR A 6 9.68 -9.55 -8.49
CA TYR A 6 10.65 -10.14 -7.57
C TYR A 6 11.21 -11.47 -8.10
N LYS A 7 12.48 -11.76 -7.76
CA LYS A 7 13.03 -13.10 -7.94
C LYS A 7 12.27 -14.10 -7.06
N PRO A 8 11.97 -15.32 -7.54
CA PRO A 8 11.20 -16.30 -6.79
C PRO A 8 12.04 -17.00 -5.71
N THR A 9 12.46 -16.25 -4.68
CA THR A 9 13.26 -16.76 -3.56
C THR A 9 12.43 -17.49 -2.50
N SER A 10 11.10 -17.39 -2.57
CA SER A 10 10.14 -18.16 -1.76
C SER A 10 8.85 -18.40 -2.55
N PRO A 11 8.02 -19.40 -2.20
CA PRO A 11 6.76 -19.69 -2.90
C PRO A 11 5.83 -18.47 -2.94
N GLY A 12 5.70 -17.72 -1.83
CA GLY A 12 4.85 -16.53 -1.76
C GLY A 12 5.36 -15.34 -2.57
N ARG A 13 6.64 -15.31 -2.95
CA ARG A 13 7.21 -14.29 -3.85
C ARG A 13 7.13 -14.69 -5.33
N ARG A 14 6.74 -15.92 -5.65
CA ARG A 14 6.63 -16.40 -7.02
C ARG A 14 5.46 -15.70 -7.71
N GLY A 15 5.74 -14.89 -8.74
CA GLY A 15 4.75 -14.08 -9.43
C GLY A 15 4.37 -12.78 -8.71
N MET A 16 5.03 -12.44 -7.60
CA MET A 16 4.81 -11.17 -6.90
C MET A 16 5.45 -10.01 -7.67
N SER A 17 4.67 -8.97 -7.90
CA SER A 17 5.09 -7.71 -8.49
C SER A 17 4.72 -6.53 -7.59
N VAL A 18 5.57 -5.52 -7.49
CA VAL A 18 5.31 -4.31 -6.69
C VAL A 18 5.67 -3.07 -7.51
N SER A 19 4.94 -1.97 -7.31
CA SER A 19 5.25 -0.68 -7.92
C SER A 19 6.60 -0.15 -7.43
N THR A 20 7.42 0.45 -8.30
CA THR A 20 8.77 0.91 -7.93
C THR A 20 8.79 2.21 -7.11
N PHE A 21 7.66 2.93 -7.05
CA PHE A 21 7.50 4.17 -6.27
C PHE A 21 8.54 5.27 -6.58
N GLU A 22 9.17 5.25 -7.76
CA GLU A 22 10.22 6.20 -8.16
C GLU A 22 9.77 7.66 -8.17
N GLU A 23 8.48 7.90 -8.41
CA GLU A 23 7.87 9.24 -8.42
C GLU A 23 7.53 9.76 -7.01
N ILE A 24 7.60 8.93 -5.96
CA ILE A 24 7.30 9.33 -4.58
C ILE A 24 8.50 10.08 -4.00
N THR A 25 8.37 11.39 -3.84
CA THR A 25 9.45 12.27 -3.37
C THR A 25 9.63 12.26 -1.84
N THR A 26 8.57 11.95 -1.08
CA THR A 26 8.59 11.99 0.39
C THR A 26 7.84 10.81 0.99
N SER A 27 8.38 10.22 2.07
CA SER A 27 7.80 9.07 2.75
C SER A 27 6.79 9.40 3.86
N LYS A 28 6.79 10.64 4.36
CA LYS A 28 5.92 11.11 5.44
C LYS A 28 4.95 12.19 4.92
N PRO A 29 3.63 12.02 5.09
CA PRO A 29 2.66 13.05 4.71
C PRO A 29 2.70 14.25 5.67
N GLU A 30 2.14 15.37 5.23
CA GLU A 30 2.02 16.58 6.04
C GLU A 30 1.04 16.38 7.21
N LYS A 31 1.50 16.61 8.45
CA LYS A 31 0.75 16.25 9.67
C LYS A 31 -0.56 17.03 9.84
N SER A 32 -0.59 18.29 9.40
CA SER A 32 -1.75 19.20 9.45
C SER A 32 -2.93 18.71 8.58
N LEU A 33 -2.64 17.97 7.50
CA LEU A 33 -3.62 17.48 6.54
C LEU A 33 -4.13 16.06 6.86
N LEU A 34 -3.65 15.45 7.95
CA LEU A 34 -4.05 14.11 8.35
C LEU A 34 -5.34 14.13 9.18
N ALA A 35 -6.19 13.13 8.95
CA ALA A 35 -7.34 12.81 9.80
C ALA A 35 -7.36 11.32 10.16
N PRO A 36 -7.86 10.94 11.35
CA PRO A 36 -7.95 9.53 11.73
C PRO A 36 -9.00 8.79 10.90
N LEU A 37 -8.59 7.69 10.25
CA LEU A 37 -9.48 6.83 9.48
C LEU A 37 -9.93 5.62 10.32
N LYS A 38 -11.19 5.60 10.75
CA LYS A 38 -11.78 4.46 11.48
C LYS A 38 -12.09 3.32 10.51
N LYS A 39 -11.56 2.11 10.79
CA LYS A 39 -11.88 0.89 10.02
C LYS A 39 -13.28 0.41 10.40
N LYS A 40 -14.13 0.18 9.39
CA LYS A 40 -15.51 -0.30 9.56
C LYS A 40 -15.65 -1.82 9.44
N SER A 41 -14.58 -2.53 9.09
CA SER A 41 -14.52 -4.01 8.97
C SER A 41 -15.70 -4.63 8.20
N GLY A 42 -16.14 -3.98 7.12
CA GLY A 42 -17.24 -4.46 6.27
C GLY A 42 -18.65 -4.13 6.78
N ARG A 43 -18.80 -3.50 7.94
CA ARG A 43 -20.10 -3.14 8.53
C ARG A 43 -20.56 -1.75 8.12
N ASN A 44 -21.86 -1.63 7.88
CA ASN A 44 -22.50 -0.33 7.70
C ASN A 44 -23.02 0.20 9.06
N ASN A 45 -23.88 1.21 9.04
CA ASN A 45 -24.47 1.81 10.24
C ASN A 45 -25.59 0.97 10.88
N GLN A 46 -25.97 -0.17 10.30
CA GLN A 46 -27.02 -1.08 10.79
C GLN A 46 -26.46 -2.33 11.47
N GLY A 47 -25.15 -2.58 11.37
CA GLY A 47 -24.49 -3.77 11.91
C GLY A 47 -24.00 -4.70 10.81
#